data_AF-A0A2G9M753-F1
#
_entry.id   AF-A0A2G9M753-F1
#
_cell.length_a   1.000
_cell.length_b   1.000
_cell.length_c   1.000
_cell.angle_alpha   90.00
_cell.angle_beta   90.00
_cell.angle_gamma   90.00
#
_symmetry.space_group_name_H-M   'P 1'
#
loop_
_entity.id
_entity.type
_entity.pdbx_description
1 polymer ?
#
loop_
_entity_poly.entity_id
_entity_poly.type
_entity_poly.pdbx_seq_one_letter_code
_entity_poly.pdbx_strand_id
1 'polypeptide(L)'
;MSNIIWQPTGLYQPTYNVGIILDGEFAQKMIEANIPRERQNRINRMGTELTRSLRQDHPFPYTFQEDSPFVTKFSIAGKGVGLSIDRVIDKAIENVMGNRVEESFRESKPIVYGSHNVDNSMQAYVLMALVEMWVRSVNLLKE
;
A
#
# COMPACT_ATOMS: atom_id res chain seq x y z
N MET A 1 10.33 2.15 21.86
CA MET A 1 8.91 1.82 21.53
C MET A 1 8.89 1.46 20.06
N SER A 2 8.25 0.35 19.67
CA SER A 2 8.06 0.02 18.25
C SER A 2 7.05 1.01 17.65
N ASN A 3 7.47 1.84 16.70
CA ASN A 3 6.54 2.71 15.97
C ASN A 3 5.56 1.82 15.21
N ILE A 4 4.26 2.04 15.41
CA ILE A 4 3.20 1.35 14.66
C ILE A 4 3.24 1.91 13.23
N ILE A 5 3.67 1.09 12.28
CA ILE A 5 3.81 1.51 10.88
C ILE A 5 2.45 1.52 10.17
N TRP A 6 1.55 0.61 10.50
CA TRP A 6 0.22 0.57 9.91
C TRP A 6 -0.82 -0.06 10.85
N GLN A 7 -2.10 0.24 10.62
CA GLN A 7 -3.23 -0.31 11.37
C GLN A 7 -4.49 -0.45 10.48
N PRO A 8 -5.31 -1.49 10.66
CA PRO A 8 -6.61 -1.59 9.99
C PRO A 8 -7.64 -0.64 10.62
N THR A 9 -8.57 -0.08 9.83
CA THR A 9 -9.61 0.86 10.30
C THR A 9 -11.02 0.28 10.36
N GLY A 10 -11.27 -0.88 9.76
CA GLY A 10 -12.58 -1.52 9.76
C GLY A 10 -12.50 -2.99 9.34
N LEU A 11 -12.84 -3.91 10.24
CA LEU A 11 -12.94 -5.34 9.95
C LEU A 11 -14.36 -5.90 10.15
N TYR A 12 -15.30 -5.11 10.69
CA TYR A 12 -16.61 -5.56 11.15
C TYR A 12 -17.75 -4.64 10.67
N GLN A 13 -18.04 -4.63 9.36
CA GLN A 13 -19.19 -3.92 8.79
C GLN A 13 -19.99 -4.81 7.82
N PRO A 14 -21.30 -4.52 7.59
CA PRO A 14 -22.20 -5.35 6.76
C PRO A 14 -21.75 -5.48 5.30
N THR A 15 -21.06 -4.47 4.78
CA THR A 15 -20.26 -4.48 3.56
C THR A 15 -18.80 -4.47 4.01
N TYR A 16 -17.95 -5.41 3.58
CA TYR A 16 -16.56 -5.52 4.03
C TYR A 16 -15.70 -4.36 3.49
N ASN A 17 -15.91 -3.17 4.04
CA ASN A 17 -15.08 -2.01 3.82
C ASN A 17 -13.87 -2.12 4.75
N VAL A 18 -12.74 -2.53 4.19
CA VAL A 18 -11.46 -2.60 4.88
C VAL A 18 -10.68 -1.36 4.54
N GLY A 19 -10.25 -0.63 5.55
CA GLY A 19 -9.27 0.44 5.37
C GLY A 19 -8.00 0.14 6.15
N ILE A 20 -6.91 0.78 5.72
CA ILE A 20 -5.63 0.77 6.42
C ILE A 20 -5.16 2.21 6.58
N ILE A 21 -4.67 2.54 7.78
CA ILE A 21 -3.89 3.74 8.03
C ILE A 21 -2.42 3.35 8.05
N LEU A 22 -1.60 4.05 7.27
CA LEU A 22 -0.16 3.93 7.21
C LEU A 22 0.47 5.17 7.86
N ASP A 23 1.53 4.96 8.63
CA ASP A 23 2.33 6.02 9.24
C ASP A 23 2.90 6.98 8.19
N GLY A 24 2.74 8.28 8.43
CA GLY A 24 3.12 9.32 7.48
C GLY A 24 4.64 9.46 7.33
N GLU A 25 5.40 9.29 8.41
CA GLU A 25 6.87 9.33 8.34
C GLU A 25 7.42 8.15 7.54
N PHE A 26 6.85 6.96 7.75
CA PHE A 26 7.20 5.78 6.96
C PHE A 26 6.86 5.99 5.48
N ALA A 27 5.67 6.49 5.16
CA ALA A 27 5.26 6.77 3.80
C ALA A 27 6.21 7.76 3.11
N GLN A 28 6.55 8.86 3.80
CA GLN A 28 7.49 9.86 3.31
C GLN A 28 8.85 9.24 2.98
N LYS A 29 9.41 8.44 3.90
CA LYS A 29 10.68 7.73 3.68
C LYS A 29 10.64 6.77 2.50
N MET A 30 9.47 6.22 2.17
CA MET A 30 9.33 5.38 0.97
C MET A 30 9.30 6.24 -0.28
N ILE A 31 8.53 7.32 -0.31
CA ILE A 31 8.41 8.22 -1.46
C ILE A 31 9.78 8.81 -1.84
N GLU A 32 10.56 9.22 -0.83
CA GLU A 32 11.89 9.80 -1.02
C GLU A 32 12.97 8.77 -1.38
N ALA A 33 12.73 7.48 -1.11
CA ALA A 33 13.67 6.42 -1.43
C ALA A 33 13.62 6.08 -2.91
N ASN A 34 14.51 6.66 -3.70
CA ASN A 34 14.66 6.29 -5.10
C ASN A 34 15.19 4.85 -5.21
N ILE A 35 14.38 3.91 -5.74
CA ILE A 35 14.78 2.52 -5.96
C ILE A 35 14.61 2.09 -7.42
N PRO A 36 15.54 1.28 -7.96
CA PRO A 36 15.39 0.72 -9.28
C PRO A 36 14.14 -0.15 -9.42
N ARG A 37 13.51 -0.10 -10.59
CA ARG A 37 12.35 -0.94 -10.97
C ARG A 37 12.56 -2.43 -10.74
N GLU A 38 13.79 -2.92 -10.83
CA GLU A 38 14.15 -4.32 -10.54
C GLU A 38 13.83 -4.74 -9.10
N ARG A 39 14.06 -3.83 -8.14
CA ARG A 39 13.75 -4.06 -6.72
C ARG A 39 12.24 -4.08 -6.49
N GLN A 40 11.49 -3.18 -7.14
CA GLN A 40 10.02 -3.20 -7.14
C GLN A 40 9.47 -4.52 -7.73
N ASN A 41 10.05 -4.99 -8.83
CA ASN A 41 9.68 -6.27 -9.45
C ASN A 41 9.92 -7.45 -8.51
N ARG A 42 10.98 -7.43 -7.69
CA ARG A 42 11.25 -8.47 -6.68
C ARG A 42 10.14 -8.54 -5.63
N ILE A 43 9.69 -7.40 -5.10
CA ILE A 43 8.56 -7.38 -4.16
C ILE A 43 7.27 -7.83 -4.82
N ASN A 44 7.02 -7.40 -6.06
CA ASN A 44 5.85 -7.88 -6.81
C ASN A 44 5.85 -9.41 -6.93
N ARG A 45 6.99 -10.04 -7.25
CA ARG A 45 7.10 -11.51 -7.28
C ARG A 45 6.77 -12.15 -5.93
N MET A 46 7.31 -11.62 -4.84
CA MET A 46 7.00 -12.11 -3.48
C MET A 46 5.50 -11.99 -3.18
N GLY A 47 4.87 -10.88 -3.59
CA GLY A 47 3.44 -10.67 -3.42
C GLY A 47 2.62 -11.67 -4.22
N THR A 48 3.02 -11.94 -5.46
CA THR A 48 2.37 -12.93 -6.33
C THR A 48 2.47 -14.34 -5.75
N GLU A 49 3.60 -14.68 -5.14
CA GLU A 49 3.77 -15.96 -4.43
C GLU A 49 2.85 -16.04 -3.20
N LEU A 50 2.77 -14.94 -2.42
CA LEU A 50 1.90 -14.85 -1.25
C LEU A 50 0.42 -14.98 -1.64
N THR A 51 -0.07 -14.22 -2.61
CA THR A 51 -1.47 -14.28 -3.05
C THR A 51 -1.82 -15.67 -3.56
N ARG A 52 -0.94 -16.29 -4.37
CA ARG A 52 -1.12 -17.66 -4.86
C ARG A 52 -1.22 -18.67 -3.71
N SER A 53 -0.38 -18.55 -2.68
CA SER A 53 -0.43 -19.42 -1.50
C SER A 53 -1.76 -19.29 -0.73
N LEU A 54 -2.39 -18.11 -0.80
CA LEU A 54 -3.67 -17.77 -0.18
C LEU A 54 -4.87 -17.97 -1.11
N ARG A 55 -4.70 -18.69 -2.23
CA ARG A 55 -5.75 -18.98 -3.23
C ARG A 55 -6.37 -17.73 -3.87
N GLN A 56 -5.60 -16.67 -3.97
CA GLN A 56 -5.88 -15.51 -4.81
C GLN A 56 -4.90 -15.53 -5.99
N ASP A 57 -5.28 -14.99 -7.15
CA ASP A 57 -4.38 -14.93 -8.30
C ASP A 57 -4.34 -13.51 -8.85
N HIS A 58 -3.21 -12.84 -8.62
CA HIS A 58 -2.92 -11.54 -9.20
C HIS A 58 -1.41 -11.44 -9.46
N PRO A 59 -0.98 -11.28 -10.73
CA PRO A 59 0.44 -11.36 -11.11
C PRO A 59 1.27 -10.15 -10.66
N PHE A 60 0.61 -9.02 -10.37
CA PHE A 60 1.26 -7.78 -9.93
C PHE A 60 0.44 -7.14 -8.80
N PRO A 61 0.48 -7.71 -7.59
CA PRO A 61 -0.39 -7.25 -6.51
C PRO A 61 -0.04 -5.84 -6.01
N TYR A 62 1.16 -5.35 -6.27
CA TYR A 62 1.58 -4.00 -5.88
C TYR A 62 1.67 -3.08 -7.10
N THR A 63 1.00 -1.94 -7.03
CA THR A 63 1.26 -0.79 -7.90
C THR A 63 2.12 0.20 -7.13
N PHE A 64 3.31 0.46 -7.64
CA PHE A 64 4.27 1.38 -7.01
C PHE A 64 4.12 2.79 -7.57
N GLN A 65 4.51 3.78 -6.77
CA GLN A 65 4.86 5.10 -7.26
C GLN A 65 6.16 5.01 -8.07
N GLU A 66 6.27 5.85 -9.11
CA GLU A 66 7.44 5.89 -9.99
C GLU A 66 8.74 6.04 -9.19
N ASP A 67 9.71 5.19 -9.51
CA ASP A 67 11.04 5.12 -8.88
C ASP A 67 11.05 5.03 -7.34
N SER A 68 9.95 4.59 -6.71
CA SER A 68 9.82 4.51 -5.25
C SER A 68 9.31 3.14 -4.76
N PRO A 69 9.69 2.68 -3.55
CA PRO A 69 9.05 1.55 -2.88
C PRO A 69 7.64 1.83 -2.37
N PHE A 70 7.14 3.07 -2.48
CA PHE A 70 5.80 3.43 -2.02
C PHE A 70 4.72 2.77 -2.88
N VAL A 71 3.78 2.07 -2.25
CA VAL A 71 2.70 1.36 -2.94
C VAL A 71 1.44 2.22 -2.95
N THR A 72 0.93 2.56 -4.13
CA THR A 72 -0.31 3.33 -4.29
C THR A 72 -1.55 2.44 -4.30
N LYS A 73 -1.39 1.15 -4.64
CA LYS A 73 -2.48 0.18 -4.70
C LYS A 73 -2.02 -1.25 -4.42
N PHE A 74 -2.82 -1.97 -3.64
CA PHE A 74 -2.74 -3.41 -3.42
C PHE A 74 -3.91 -4.09 -4.14
N SER A 75 -3.63 -5.06 -5.01
CA SER A 75 -4.64 -5.78 -5.81
C SER A 75 -4.51 -7.29 -5.60
N ILE A 76 -5.62 -7.97 -5.36
CA ILE A 76 -5.61 -9.42 -5.09
C ILE A 76 -6.43 -10.24 -6.10
N ALA A 77 -7.27 -9.59 -6.91
CA ALA A 77 -8.03 -10.25 -7.97
C ALA A 77 -8.37 -9.29 -9.11
N GLY A 78 -8.87 -9.83 -10.23
CA GLY A 78 -9.42 -9.04 -11.33
C GLY A 78 -10.62 -8.18 -10.89
N LYS A 79 -11.04 -7.24 -11.74
CA LYS A 79 -12.14 -6.28 -11.47
C LYS A 79 -11.87 -5.29 -10.31
N GLY A 80 -10.60 -5.07 -9.95
CA GLY A 80 -10.21 -4.01 -9.03
C GLY A 80 -10.42 -4.33 -7.55
N VAL A 81 -10.47 -5.62 -7.17
CA VAL A 81 -10.50 -6.04 -5.77
C VAL A 81 -9.18 -5.69 -5.10
N GLY A 82 -9.23 -4.77 -4.15
CA GLY A 82 -7.99 -4.22 -3.60
C GLY A 82 -8.14 -3.13 -2.56
N LEU A 83 -7.00 -2.57 -2.19
CA LEU A 83 -6.86 -1.33 -1.45
C LEU A 83 -6.19 -0.30 -2.35
N SER A 84 -6.69 0.93 -2.38
CA SER A 84 -5.95 2.06 -2.95
C SER A 84 -6.00 3.25 -2.01
N ILE A 85 -5.06 4.16 -2.16
CA ILE A 85 -5.08 5.44 -1.45
C ILE A 85 -6.44 6.10 -1.68
N ASP A 86 -7.08 6.54 -0.60
CA ASP A 86 -8.38 7.21 -0.69
C ASP A 86 -8.22 8.57 -1.39
N ARG A 87 -9.12 8.86 -2.34
CA ARG A 87 -9.03 9.95 -3.34
C ARG A 87 -8.92 11.36 -2.77
N VAL A 88 -9.18 11.56 -1.48
CA VAL A 88 -8.90 12.85 -0.82
C VAL A 88 -7.39 13.14 -0.80
N ILE A 89 -6.55 12.10 -0.76
CA ILE A 89 -5.09 12.19 -0.83
C ILE A 89 -4.58 12.23 -2.28
N ASP A 90 -5.37 11.82 -3.30
CA ASP A 90 -4.97 11.99 -4.71
C ASP A 90 -4.69 13.47 -5.03
N LYS A 91 -5.42 14.43 -4.44
CA LYS A 91 -5.08 15.86 -4.54
C LYS A 91 -3.79 16.26 -3.79
N ALA A 92 -3.45 15.55 -2.72
CA ALA A 92 -2.21 15.78 -1.97
C ALA A 92 -1.00 15.18 -2.69
N ILE A 93 -1.16 14.06 -3.40
CA ILE A 93 -0.17 13.45 -4.29
C ILE A 93 -0.06 14.24 -5.61
N GLU A 94 -1.16 14.74 -6.16
CA GLU A 94 -1.14 15.69 -7.29
C GLU A 94 -0.42 17.00 -6.93
N ASN A 95 -0.59 17.51 -5.70
CA ASN A 95 0.17 18.67 -5.20
C ASN A 95 1.68 18.36 -5.01
N VAL A 96 2.04 17.11 -4.76
CA VAL A 96 3.44 16.64 -4.72
C VAL A 96 4.01 16.52 -6.14
N MET A 97 3.17 16.17 -7.11
CA MET A 97 3.53 16.13 -8.55
C MET A 97 3.60 17.52 -9.21
N GLY A 98 3.06 18.57 -8.57
CA GLY A 98 3.06 19.96 -9.06
C GLY A 98 3.81 20.92 -8.13
N ASN A 99 5.13 21.01 -8.26
CA ASN A 99 5.99 22.08 -7.73
C ASN A 99 5.94 22.45 -6.22
N ARG A 100 5.24 21.73 -5.34
CA ARG A 100 5.41 21.88 -3.88
C ARG A 100 5.21 20.56 -3.13
N VAL A 101 6.27 19.76 -3.10
CA VAL A 101 6.47 18.67 -2.12
C VAL A 101 6.40 19.17 -0.67
N GLU A 102 6.43 20.49 -0.44
CA GLU A 102 6.79 21.06 0.85
C GLU A 102 5.66 21.23 1.88
N GLU A 103 4.37 21.20 1.55
CA GLU A 103 3.34 21.60 2.56
C GLU A 103 2.45 20.45 3.05
N SER A 104 2.12 19.45 2.23
CA SER A 104 1.29 18.30 2.66
C SER A 104 2.08 17.21 3.39
N PHE A 105 3.39 17.09 3.16
CA PHE A 105 4.26 16.11 3.81
C PHE A 105 5.05 16.65 5.01
N ARG A 106 5.14 17.98 5.20
CA ARG A 106 5.83 18.58 6.37
C ARG A 106 5.21 18.20 7.73
N GLU A 107 3.97 17.69 7.74
CA GLU A 107 3.27 17.30 8.97
C GLU A 107 3.17 15.78 9.19
N SER A 108 3.83 14.94 8.37
CA SER A 108 3.85 13.46 8.53
C SER A 108 2.47 12.85 8.80
N LYS A 109 1.43 13.35 8.11
CA LYS A 109 0.06 12.87 8.30
C LYS A 109 -0.09 11.42 7.87
N PRO A 110 -0.93 10.62 8.56
CA PRO A 110 -1.16 9.25 8.16
C PRO A 110 -1.80 9.14 6.77
N ILE A 111 -1.39 8.12 6.00
CA ILE A 111 -1.97 7.80 4.68
C ILE A 111 -3.09 6.80 4.85
N VAL A 112 -4.23 7.05 4.21
CA VAL A 112 -5.42 6.18 4.30
C VAL A 112 -5.59 5.41 2.99
N TYR A 113 -5.69 4.09 3.09
CA TYR A 113 -6.12 3.20 2.02
C TYR A 113 -7.57 2.79 2.25
N GLY A 114 -8.39 2.87 1.20
CA GLY A 114 -9.77 2.38 1.16
C GLY A 114 -9.90 1.12 0.31
N SER A 115 -10.79 0.21 0.72
CA SER A 115 -11.12 -1.00 -0.04
C SER A 115 -12.00 -0.72 -1.24
N HIS A 116 -11.78 -1.49 -2.30
CA HIS A 116 -12.61 -1.52 -3.49
C HIS A 116 -12.99 -2.97 -3.79
N ASN A 117 -14.29 -3.23 -3.97
CA ASN A 117 -14.85 -4.54 -4.34
C ASN A 117 -14.40 -5.70 -3.41
N VAL A 118 -14.20 -5.41 -2.12
CA VAL A 118 -13.85 -6.42 -1.11
C VAL A 118 -15.16 -6.96 -0.52
N ASP A 119 -15.43 -8.24 -0.79
CA ASP A 119 -16.74 -8.86 -0.54
C ASP A 119 -16.69 -9.90 0.60
N ASN A 120 -15.51 -10.28 1.08
CA ASN A 120 -15.37 -11.27 2.15
C ASN A 120 -14.10 -11.08 3.00
N SER A 121 -14.10 -11.69 4.18
CA SER A 121 -12.97 -11.61 5.11
C SER A 121 -11.68 -12.22 4.57
N MET A 122 -11.75 -13.25 3.72
CA MET A 122 -10.54 -13.83 3.13
C MET A 122 -9.79 -12.80 2.30
N GLN A 123 -10.50 -12.05 1.45
CA GLN A 123 -9.93 -10.95 0.67
C GLN A 123 -9.32 -9.86 1.58
N ALA A 124 -10.02 -9.49 2.66
CA ALA A 124 -9.48 -8.58 3.68
C ALA A 124 -8.16 -9.07 4.27
N TYR A 125 -8.09 -10.34 4.67
CA TYR A 125 -6.88 -10.94 5.26
C TYR A 125 -5.73 -11.02 4.26
N VAL A 126 -6.00 -11.35 2.99
CA VAL A 126 -4.96 -11.33 1.95
C VAL A 126 -4.40 -9.93 1.75
N LEU A 127 -5.26 -8.90 1.75
CA LEU A 127 -4.83 -7.51 1.62
C LEU A 127 -3.95 -7.07 2.80
N MET A 128 -4.34 -7.41 4.03
CA MET A 128 -3.52 -7.15 5.21
C MET A 128 -2.17 -7.90 5.16
N ALA A 129 -2.17 -9.15 4.68
CA ALA A 129 -0.94 -9.92 4.50
C ALA A 129 0.00 -9.29 3.46
N LEU A 130 -0.55 -8.74 2.36
CA LEU A 130 0.22 -8.00 1.38
C LEU A 130 0.82 -6.70 1.96
N VAL A 131 0.07 -5.95 2.76
CA VAL A 131 0.57 -4.75 3.43
C VAL A 131 1.70 -5.10 4.40
N GLU A 132 1.50 -6.11 5.24
CA GLU A 132 2.51 -6.56 6.19
C GLU A 132 3.78 -7.04 5.48
N MET A 133 3.64 -7.83 4.42
CA MET A 133 4.78 -8.31 3.65
C MET A 133 5.55 -7.16 3.00
N TRP A 134 4.84 -6.18 2.44
CA TRP A 134 5.47 -4.97 1.88
C TRP A 134 6.24 -4.21 2.96
N VAL A 135 5.60 -3.89 4.09
CA VAL A 135 6.23 -3.16 5.21
C VAL A 135 7.49 -3.87 5.73
N ARG A 136 7.47 -5.20 5.82
CA ARG A 136 8.65 -5.98 6.23
C ARG A 136 9.75 -5.99 5.16
N SER A 137 9.36 -6.01 3.89
CA SER A 137 10.30 -6.18 2.78
C SER A 137 10.92 -4.87 2.32
N VAL A 138 10.33 -3.70 2.61
CA VAL A 138 10.89 -2.42 2.15
C VAL A 138 12.25 -2.09 2.75
N ASN A 139 12.56 -2.56 3.96
CA ASN A 139 13.90 -2.39 4.52
C ASN A 139 14.95 -3.19 3.74
N LEU A 140 14.57 -4.36 3.20
CA LEU A 140 15.41 -5.17 2.31
C LEU A 140 15.65 -4.52 0.94
N LEU A 141 14.94 -3.44 0.60
CA LEU A 141 15.15 -2.68 -0.63
C LEU A 141 16.13 -1.51 -0.46
N LYS A 142 16.50 -1.16 0.77
CA LYS A 142 17.42 -0.04 1.06
C LYS A 142 18.88 -0.49 1.07
N GLU A 143 19.12 -1.80 1.14
CA GLU A 143 20.43 -2.46 0.99
C GLU A 143 20.67 -2.84 -0.48
#